data_AF-A0A2K6KWQ6-F1
#
_entry.id   AF-A0A2K6KWQ6-F1
#
_cell.length_a   1.000
_cell.length_b   1.000
_cell.length_c   1.000
_cell.angle_alpha   90.00
_cell.angle_beta   90.00
_cell.angle_gamma   90.00
#
_symmetry.space_group_name_H-M   'P 1'
#
loop_
_entity.id
_entity.type
_entity.pdbx_description
1 polymer ?
#
loop_
_entity_poly.entity_id
_entity_poly.type
_entity_poly.pdbx_seq_one_letter_code
_entity_poly.pdbx_strand_id
1 'polypeptide(L)'
;MLPDPSGPLGDEMTVWGQIHLYTHGCHSDQSLGHLSVTEAEMLRDPEGGQQLLRTLEQENRRLEAVLAWRRTELVFWQWMDTVLGTCAPEAPAAASQPTFLPWVPECGDGELELVVRELQTLEEELREAAERRRVAWEAKARGCGRGPEWSATRRASQETVEKELGALQRRWEQDSGPAQAHGPHRLVRREDGAAGDRDLRAAELIRTLRSQEACLEAMLRQLQGQCRQELARVAGALPGLIWIPPPGR
;
A
#
# COMPACT_ATOMS: atom_id res chain seq x y z
N MET A 1 -51.99 30.72 35.18
CA MET A 1 -51.39 29.37 35.07
C MET A 1 -50.42 29.40 33.90
N LEU A 2 -49.14 29.63 34.20
CA LEU A 2 -48.02 29.45 33.27
C LEU A 2 -47.37 28.10 33.62
N PRO A 3 -47.00 27.26 32.64
CA PRO A 3 -46.40 25.97 32.94
C PRO A 3 -44.92 26.13 33.30
N ASP A 4 -44.50 25.41 34.34
CA ASP A 4 -43.10 25.22 34.74
C ASP A 4 -42.30 24.58 33.60
N PRO A 5 -41.14 25.13 33.19
CA PRO A 5 -40.19 24.46 32.31
C PRO A 5 -39.17 23.71 33.18
N SER A 6 -39.65 22.78 34.02
CA SER A 6 -38.77 21.87 34.77
C SER A 6 -39.02 20.44 34.28
N GLY A 7 -38.53 20.16 33.07
CA GLY A 7 -38.34 18.82 32.51
C GLY A 7 -36.87 18.38 32.63
N PRO A 8 -36.58 17.06 32.57
CA PRO A 8 -35.46 16.44 33.28
C PRO A 8 -34.12 16.58 32.52
N LEU A 9 -33.47 17.74 32.64
CA LEU A 9 -32.08 17.93 32.17
C LEU A 9 -31.04 17.30 33.13
N GLY A 10 -31.48 16.86 34.31
CA GLY A 10 -30.60 16.25 35.33
C GLY A 10 -30.13 14.84 34.98
N ASP A 11 -30.96 14.05 34.30
CA ASP A 11 -30.65 12.64 34.04
C ASP A 11 -29.63 12.48 32.89
N GLU A 12 -29.72 13.29 31.83
CA GLU A 12 -28.76 13.25 30.72
C GLU A 12 -27.34 13.65 31.16
N MET A 13 -27.22 14.64 32.06
CA MET A 13 -25.95 15.08 32.64
C MET A 13 -25.31 13.99 33.52
N THR A 14 -26.13 13.22 34.23
CA THR A 14 -25.68 12.14 35.11
C THR A 14 -25.19 10.94 34.30
N VAL A 15 -25.86 10.63 33.19
CA VAL A 15 -25.46 9.57 32.24
C VAL A 15 -24.13 9.92 31.57
N TRP A 16 -23.94 11.16 31.11
CA TRP A 16 -22.65 11.59 30.56
C TRP A 16 -21.51 11.56 31.58
N GLY A 17 -21.80 11.97 32.83
CA GLY A 17 -20.85 11.88 33.93
C GLY A 17 -20.43 10.45 34.25
N GLN A 18 -21.37 9.49 34.22
CA GLN A 18 -21.07 8.08 34.40
C GLN A 18 -20.29 7.50 33.21
N ILE A 19 -20.67 7.83 31.97
CA ILE A 19 -19.95 7.39 30.77
C ILE A 19 -18.49 7.85 30.85
N HIS A 20 -18.21 9.11 31.18
CA HIS A 20 -16.86 9.63 31.37
C HIS A 20 -16.08 9.01 32.54
N LEU A 21 -16.77 8.44 33.53
CA LEU A 21 -16.15 7.73 34.65
C LEU A 21 -15.74 6.30 34.26
N TYR A 22 -16.52 5.65 33.39
CA TYR A 22 -16.25 4.30 32.89
C TYR A 22 -15.36 4.26 31.66
N THR A 23 -15.44 5.29 30.81
CA THR A 23 -14.47 5.53 29.73
C THR A 23 -13.48 6.54 30.28
N HIS A 24 -12.38 6.05 30.87
CA HIS A 24 -11.17 6.84 31.07
C HIS A 24 -11.02 7.79 29.88
N GLY A 25 -11.28 9.10 30.09
CA GLY A 25 -11.57 10.04 29.00
C GLY A 25 -10.43 10.20 27.99
N CYS A 26 -10.48 11.20 27.11
CA CYS A 26 -9.40 11.43 26.14
C CYS A 26 -8.05 11.60 26.86
N HIS A 27 -7.15 10.63 26.74
CA HIS A 27 -5.83 10.63 27.37
C HIS A 27 -4.77 11.03 26.34
N SER A 28 -3.83 11.90 26.73
CA SER A 28 -2.72 12.33 25.87
C SER A 28 -1.58 11.31 25.80
N ASP A 29 -1.73 10.16 26.46
CA ASP A 29 -0.75 9.09 26.50
C ASP A 29 -0.93 8.18 25.29
N GLN A 30 0.00 8.25 24.34
CA GLN A 30 -0.02 7.44 23.11
C GLN A 30 0.09 5.94 23.37
N SER A 31 0.43 5.51 24.60
CA SER A 31 0.53 4.10 24.98
C SER A 31 -0.81 3.49 25.40
N LEU A 32 -1.83 4.32 25.66
CA LEU A 32 -3.16 3.86 26.06
C LEU A 32 -4.08 3.77 24.83
N GLY A 33 -3.92 2.65 24.12
CA GLY A 33 -5.01 2.00 23.39
C GLY A 33 -5.74 2.85 22.35
N HIS A 34 -5.03 3.49 21.43
CA HIS A 34 -5.66 3.87 20.17
C HIS A 34 -5.92 2.60 19.37
N LEU A 35 -7.19 2.35 19.05
CA LEU A 35 -7.55 1.34 18.05
C LEU A 35 -6.74 1.65 16.78
N SER A 36 -6.03 0.66 16.28
CA SER A 36 -5.36 0.77 14.98
C SER A 36 -6.39 1.13 13.91
N VAL A 37 -5.95 1.74 12.81
CA VAL A 37 -6.83 2.08 11.68
C VAL A 37 -7.63 0.86 11.23
N THR A 38 -6.99 -0.31 11.22
CA THR A 38 -7.62 -1.59 10.90
C THR A 38 -8.68 -1.98 11.92
N GLU A 39 -8.42 -1.86 13.22
CA GLU A 39 -9.41 -2.17 14.27
C GLU A 39 -10.59 -1.18 14.22
N ALA A 40 -10.32 0.10 13.98
CA ALA A 40 -11.35 1.11 13.82
C ALA A 40 -12.22 0.86 12.57
N GLU A 41 -11.61 0.42 11.46
CA GLU A 41 -12.32 0.01 10.24
C GLU A 41 -13.14 -1.26 10.46
N MET A 42 -12.62 -2.25 11.18
CA MET A 42 -13.35 -3.48 11.54
C MET A 42 -14.55 -3.22 12.45
N LEU A 43 -14.46 -2.24 13.35
CA LEU A 43 -15.60 -1.83 14.17
C LEU A 43 -16.63 -1.01 13.38
N ARG A 44 -16.18 -0.27 12.36
CA ARG A 44 -17.05 0.52 11.47
C ARG A 44 -17.82 -0.36 10.48
N ASP A 45 -17.20 -1.45 10.03
CA ASP A 45 -17.79 -2.43 9.12
C ASP A 45 -17.55 -3.88 9.62
N PRO A 46 -18.41 -4.37 10.53
CA PRO A 46 -18.28 -5.72 11.06
C PRO A 46 -18.53 -6.81 9.99
N GLU A 47 -19.27 -6.49 8.92
CA GLU A 47 -19.59 -7.41 7.83
C GLU A 47 -18.38 -7.61 6.92
N GLY A 48 -17.69 -6.51 6.57
CA GLY A 48 -16.41 -6.53 5.87
C GLY A 48 -15.32 -7.27 6.66
N GLY A 49 -15.24 -7.07 7.98
CA GLY A 49 -14.36 -7.83 8.87
C GLY A 49 -14.64 -9.34 8.85
N GLN A 50 -15.91 -9.75 8.88
CA GLN A 50 -16.30 -11.17 8.77
C GLN A 50 -15.99 -11.76 7.39
N GLN A 51 -16.08 -10.98 6.32
CA GLN A 51 -15.73 -11.43 4.97
C GLN A 51 -14.22 -11.62 4.82
N LEU A 52 -13.41 -10.69 5.37
CA LEU A 52 -11.96 -10.83 5.43
C LEU A 52 -11.55 -12.07 6.23
N LEU A 53 -12.17 -12.30 7.40
CA LEU A 53 -11.90 -13.46 8.24
C LEU A 53 -12.19 -14.78 7.49
N ARG A 54 -13.35 -14.88 6.83
CA ARG A 54 -13.69 -16.06 5.99
C ARG A 54 -12.68 -16.29 4.87
N THR A 55 -12.18 -15.21 4.25
CA THR A 55 -11.19 -15.29 3.19
C THR A 55 -9.85 -15.82 3.73
N LEU A 56 -9.40 -15.29 4.87
CA LEU A 56 -8.18 -15.74 5.54
C LEU A 56 -8.29 -17.19 6.00
N GLU A 57 -9.43 -17.62 6.53
CA GLU A 57 -9.66 -19.03 6.87
C GLU A 57 -9.58 -19.95 5.65
N GLN A 58 -10.14 -19.54 4.52
CA GLN A 58 -10.08 -20.31 3.28
C GLN A 58 -8.64 -20.41 2.75
N GLU A 59 -7.90 -19.30 2.74
CA GLU A 59 -6.49 -19.29 2.34
C GLU A 59 -5.64 -20.12 3.31
N ASN A 60 -5.92 -20.06 4.62
CA ASN A 60 -5.21 -20.87 5.61
C ASN A 60 -5.45 -22.37 5.39
N ARG A 61 -6.70 -22.79 5.16
CA ARG A 61 -7.01 -24.19 4.79
C ARG A 61 -6.28 -24.63 3.52
N ARG A 62 -6.20 -23.74 2.52
CA ARG A 62 -5.48 -24.03 1.26
C ARG A 62 -3.98 -24.17 1.52
N LEU A 63 -3.40 -23.30 2.33
CA LEU A 63 -1.98 -23.37 2.71
C LEU A 63 -1.69 -24.64 3.51
N GLU A 64 -2.55 -25.01 4.46
CA GLU A 64 -2.46 -26.27 5.19
C GLU A 64 -2.52 -27.48 4.26
N ALA A 65 -3.41 -27.48 3.26
CA ALA A 65 -3.48 -28.54 2.26
C ALA A 65 -2.21 -28.62 1.40
N VAL A 66 -1.63 -27.47 1.02
CA VAL A 66 -0.34 -27.42 0.31
C VAL A 66 0.78 -27.97 1.20
N LEU A 67 0.83 -27.61 2.47
CA LEU A 67 1.84 -28.13 3.41
C LEU A 67 1.67 -29.63 3.64
N ALA A 68 0.44 -30.13 3.73
CA ALA A 68 0.14 -31.55 3.82
C ALA A 68 0.63 -32.27 2.55
N TRP A 69 0.33 -31.73 1.36
CA TRP A 69 0.83 -32.28 0.09
C TRP A 69 2.36 -32.26 0.03
N ARG A 70 3.02 -31.17 0.43
CA ARG A 70 4.49 -31.06 0.46
C ARG A 70 5.13 -32.13 1.34
N ARG A 71 4.51 -32.53 2.45
CA ARG A 71 5.00 -33.63 3.28
C ARG A 71 4.92 -34.98 2.57
N THR A 72 3.94 -35.17 1.69
CA THR A 72 3.73 -36.41 0.91
C THR A 72 4.38 -36.34 -0.48
N GLU A 73 4.94 -35.19 -0.87
CA GLU A 73 5.53 -34.95 -2.18
C GLU A 73 6.62 -35.97 -2.51
N LEU A 74 7.50 -36.28 -1.56
CA LEU A 74 8.55 -37.28 -1.76
C LEU A 74 7.97 -38.68 -2.03
N VAL A 75 6.90 -39.06 -1.32
CA VAL A 75 6.23 -40.36 -1.51
C VAL A 75 5.52 -40.39 -2.87
N PHE A 76 4.89 -39.29 -3.26
CA PHE A 76 4.30 -39.14 -4.59
C PHE A 76 5.34 -39.31 -5.69
N TRP A 77 6.50 -38.63 -5.59
CA TRP A 77 7.56 -38.74 -6.58
C TRP A 77 8.22 -40.13 -6.58
N GLN A 78 8.46 -40.74 -5.41
CA GLN A 78 8.96 -42.13 -5.33
C GLN A 78 7.99 -43.14 -5.95
N TRP A 79 6.68 -42.95 -5.72
CA TRP A 79 5.66 -43.75 -6.39
C TRP A 79 5.68 -43.51 -7.90
N MET A 80 5.80 -42.26 -8.34
CA MET A 80 5.90 -41.90 -9.76
C MET A 80 7.14 -42.52 -10.41
N ASP A 81 8.30 -42.50 -9.75
CA ASP A 81 9.52 -43.15 -10.20
C ASP A 81 9.34 -44.67 -10.29
N THR A 82 8.56 -45.26 -9.38
CA THR A 82 8.22 -46.68 -9.44
C THR A 82 7.29 -46.99 -10.61
N VAL A 83 6.27 -46.15 -10.86
CA VAL A 83 5.34 -46.29 -11.99
C VAL A 83 6.08 -46.13 -13.31
N LEU A 84 6.94 -45.12 -13.43
CA LEU A 84 7.80 -44.92 -14.60
C LEU A 84 8.83 -46.04 -14.74
N GLY A 85 9.39 -46.53 -13.63
CA GLY A 85 10.33 -47.65 -13.60
C GLY A 85 9.69 -48.97 -14.01
N THR A 86 8.41 -49.20 -13.68
CA THR A 86 7.65 -50.37 -14.18
C THR A 86 7.27 -50.28 -15.66
N CYS A 87 7.38 -49.09 -16.27
CA CYS A 87 7.25 -48.90 -17.71
C CYS A 87 8.58 -49.11 -18.45
N ALA A 88 9.71 -49.26 -17.75
CA ALA A 88 10.95 -49.68 -18.36
C ALA A 88 10.88 -51.20 -18.62
N PRO A 89 11.05 -51.67 -19.86
CA PRO A 89 11.02 -53.09 -20.15
C PRO A 89 12.30 -53.72 -19.57
N GLU A 90 12.18 -54.38 -18.42
CA GLU A 90 13.15 -55.43 -18.06
C GLU A 90 13.11 -56.48 -19.18
N ALA A 91 14.11 -56.47 -20.05
CA ALA A 91 14.20 -57.42 -21.14
C ALA A 91 14.35 -58.85 -20.59
N PRO A 92 13.61 -59.85 -21.12
CA PRO A 92 13.17 -60.99 -20.33
C PRO A 92 14.08 -62.21 -20.48
N ALA A 93 14.22 -62.98 -19.41
CA ALA A 93 14.48 -64.41 -19.52
C ALA A 93 13.19 -65.11 -20.01
N ALA A 94 13.09 -65.26 -21.33
CA ALA A 94 12.34 -66.27 -22.07
C ALA A 94 10.82 -66.49 -21.81
N ALA A 95 10.08 -66.39 -22.92
CA ALA A 95 8.77 -66.98 -23.23
C ALA A 95 7.49 -66.27 -22.74
N SER A 96 6.84 -65.53 -23.65
CA SER A 96 5.49 -65.85 -24.21
C SER A 96 4.62 -64.62 -24.52
N GLN A 97 4.32 -64.48 -25.82
CA GLN A 97 3.18 -63.83 -26.48
C GLN A 97 3.12 -62.29 -26.68
N PRO A 98 2.73 -61.82 -27.89
CA PRO A 98 2.61 -60.40 -28.20
C PRO A 98 1.20 -59.90 -27.90
N THR A 99 1.07 -59.04 -26.88
CA THR A 99 -0.10 -58.16 -26.77
C THR A 99 0.28 -56.86 -27.45
N PHE A 100 -0.36 -56.58 -28.59
CA PHE A 100 -0.21 -55.32 -29.32
C PHE A 100 -0.63 -54.15 -28.42
N LEU A 101 0.35 -53.38 -27.95
CA LEU A 101 0.16 -52.03 -27.46
C LEU A 101 0.58 -51.03 -28.54
N PRO A 102 -0.08 -49.87 -28.63
CA PRO A 102 0.25 -48.86 -29.62
C PRO A 102 1.68 -48.35 -29.33
N TRP A 103 2.55 -48.57 -30.31
CA TRP A 103 3.93 -48.12 -30.32
C TRP A 103 3.99 -46.61 -30.05
N VAL A 104 4.43 -46.25 -28.85
CA VAL A 104 4.99 -44.92 -28.59
C VAL A 104 6.46 -45.05 -28.97
N PRO A 105 6.99 -44.20 -29.88
CA PRO A 105 8.42 -44.21 -30.19
C PRO A 105 9.18 -44.05 -28.88
N GLU A 106 10.07 -44.99 -28.58
CA GLU A 106 11.07 -44.85 -27.54
C GLU A 106 11.85 -43.57 -27.86
N CYS A 107 11.54 -42.50 -27.14
CA CYS A 107 12.26 -41.24 -27.25
C CYS A 107 13.66 -41.52 -26.69
N GLY A 108 14.59 -41.85 -27.59
CA GLY A 108 15.96 -42.18 -27.20
C GLY A 108 16.59 -40.97 -26.52
N ASP A 109 17.49 -41.20 -25.55
CA ASP A 109 18.19 -40.15 -24.80
C ASP A 109 18.72 -39.00 -25.68
N GLY A 110 19.08 -39.29 -26.94
CA GLY A 110 19.51 -38.29 -27.92
C GLY A 110 18.44 -37.28 -28.38
N GLU A 111 17.14 -37.61 -28.38
CA GLU A 111 16.05 -36.66 -28.68
C GLU A 111 15.84 -35.70 -27.52
N LEU A 112 15.93 -36.18 -26.27
CA LEU A 112 15.85 -35.32 -25.09
C LEU A 112 17.07 -34.39 -25.00
N GLU A 113 18.27 -34.88 -25.26
CA GLU A 113 19.48 -34.06 -25.35
C GLU A 113 19.37 -33.00 -26.45
N LEU A 114 18.73 -33.33 -27.59
CA LEU A 114 18.46 -32.37 -28.66
C LEU A 114 17.54 -31.25 -28.17
N VAL A 115 16.43 -31.60 -27.51
CA VAL A 115 15.46 -30.63 -26.97
C VAL A 115 16.09 -29.75 -25.88
N VAL A 116 16.91 -30.33 -25.01
CA VAL A 116 17.65 -29.56 -23.99
C VAL A 116 18.58 -28.54 -24.65
N ARG A 117 19.30 -28.96 -25.70
CA ARG A 117 20.19 -28.05 -26.43
C ARG A 117 19.40 -26.97 -27.17
N GLU A 118 18.26 -27.30 -27.77
CA GLU A 118 17.37 -26.33 -28.42
C GLU A 118 16.83 -25.29 -27.42
N LEU A 119 16.40 -25.73 -26.23
CA LEU A 119 15.92 -24.84 -25.18
C LEU A 119 17.02 -23.91 -24.66
N GLN A 120 18.24 -24.41 -24.47
CA GLN A 120 19.39 -23.58 -24.09
C GLN A 120 19.69 -22.51 -25.16
N THR A 121 19.65 -22.92 -26.43
CA THR A 121 19.88 -21.99 -27.57
C THR A 121 18.80 -20.90 -27.60
N LEU A 122 17.54 -21.27 -27.39
CA LEU A 122 16.40 -20.35 -27.32
C LEU A 122 16.50 -19.38 -26.13
N GLU A 123 16.97 -19.85 -24.98
CA GLU A 123 17.20 -19.02 -23.79
C GLU A 123 18.25 -17.94 -24.07
N GLU A 124 19.37 -18.32 -24.70
CA GLU A 124 20.42 -17.39 -25.08
C GLU A 124 19.96 -16.36 -26.12
N GLU A 125 19.21 -16.78 -27.15
CA GLU A 125 18.62 -15.87 -28.14
C GLU A 125 17.66 -14.86 -27.49
N LEU A 126 16.81 -15.32 -26.56
CA LEU A 126 15.90 -14.45 -25.82
C LEU A 126 16.65 -13.45 -24.94
N ARG A 127 17.70 -13.90 -24.26
CA ARG A 127 18.54 -13.06 -23.41
C ARG A 127 19.24 -11.99 -24.25
N GLU A 128 19.79 -12.34 -25.40
CA GLU A 128 20.39 -11.37 -26.33
C GLU A 128 19.36 -10.36 -26.86
N ALA A 129 18.18 -10.84 -27.27
CA ALA A 129 17.11 -9.97 -27.75
C ALA A 129 16.62 -8.99 -26.67
N ALA A 130 16.53 -9.45 -25.42
CA ALA A 130 16.18 -8.63 -24.26
C ALA A 130 17.23 -7.55 -24.00
N GLU A 131 18.52 -7.90 -24.04
CA GLU A 131 19.60 -6.92 -23.84
C GLU A 131 19.69 -5.91 -24.98
N ARG A 132 19.54 -6.36 -26.24
CA ARG A 132 19.46 -5.43 -27.39
C ARG A 132 18.30 -4.45 -27.23
N ARG A 133 17.13 -4.92 -26.77
CA ARG A 133 15.97 -4.06 -26.49
C ARG A 133 16.23 -3.11 -25.33
N ARG A 134 16.90 -3.56 -24.26
CA ARG A 134 17.28 -2.72 -23.12
C ARG A 134 18.20 -1.58 -23.55
N VAL A 135 19.26 -1.90 -24.29
CA VAL A 135 20.22 -0.90 -24.79
C VAL A 135 19.54 0.09 -25.73
N ALA A 136 18.69 -0.38 -26.66
CA ALA A 136 17.92 0.49 -27.54
C ALA A 136 16.96 1.40 -26.77
N TRP A 137 16.31 0.88 -25.73
CA TRP A 137 15.45 1.66 -24.84
C TRP A 137 16.25 2.71 -24.06
N GLU A 138 17.42 2.36 -23.50
CA GLU A 138 18.26 3.31 -22.77
C GLU A 138 18.79 4.43 -23.67
N ALA A 139 19.19 4.11 -24.90
CA ALA A 139 19.59 5.11 -25.88
C ALA A 139 18.45 6.08 -26.20
N LYS A 140 17.22 5.56 -26.36
CA LYS A 140 16.01 6.37 -26.58
C LYS A 140 15.65 7.20 -25.34
N ALA A 141 15.77 6.62 -24.15
CA ALA A 141 15.47 7.29 -22.88
C ALA A 141 16.45 8.42 -22.55
N ARG A 142 17.74 8.28 -22.92
CA ARG A 142 18.72 9.38 -22.86
C ARG A 142 18.36 10.52 -23.81
N GLY A 143 17.73 10.24 -24.96
CA GLY A 143 17.25 11.25 -25.91
C GLY A 143 15.97 11.98 -25.48
N CYS A 144 15.13 11.39 -24.61
CA CYS A 144 13.83 11.95 -24.21
C CYS A 144 13.87 12.88 -22.99
N GLY A 145 14.91 13.71 -22.85
CA GLY A 145 14.90 14.83 -21.88
C GLY A 145 15.19 14.46 -20.41
N ARG A 146 15.56 13.22 -20.10
CA ARG A 146 16.09 12.82 -18.77
C ARG A 146 17.58 13.20 -18.64
N GLY A 147 17.93 14.38 -19.14
CA GLY A 147 19.29 14.92 -19.16
C GLY A 147 19.65 15.69 -17.88
N PRO A 148 20.85 16.30 -17.85
CA PRO A 148 21.29 17.17 -16.76
C PRO A 148 20.29 18.30 -16.47
N GLU A 149 19.59 18.79 -17.50
CA GLU A 149 18.60 19.86 -17.42
C GLU A 149 17.38 19.47 -16.58
N TRP A 150 16.78 18.29 -16.79
CA TRP A 150 15.69 17.79 -15.93
C TRP A 150 16.13 17.64 -14.47
N SER A 151 17.37 17.19 -14.28
CA SER A 151 17.97 17.06 -12.95
C SER A 151 18.21 18.43 -12.31
N ALA A 152 18.58 19.44 -13.09
CA ALA A 152 18.75 20.83 -12.65
C ALA A 152 17.41 21.50 -12.31
N THR A 153 16.37 21.32 -13.13
CA THR A 153 15.02 21.84 -12.86
C THR A 153 14.42 21.23 -11.60
N ARG A 154 14.63 19.92 -11.37
CA ARG A 154 14.20 19.23 -10.15
C ARG A 154 14.96 19.71 -8.90
N ARG A 155 16.27 19.98 -9.04
CA ARG A 155 17.08 20.51 -7.94
C ARG A 155 16.68 21.95 -7.60
N ALA A 156 16.46 22.79 -8.61
CA ALA A 156 15.99 24.15 -8.42
C ALA A 156 14.61 24.22 -7.73
N SER A 157 13.70 23.29 -8.06
CA SER A 157 12.40 23.23 -7.37
C SER A 157 12.53 22.76 -5.91
N GLN A 158 13.40 21.79 -5.63
CA GLN A 158 13.71 21.38 -4.25
C GLN A 158 14.32 22.52 -3.44
N GLU A 159 15.33 23.21 -3.97
CA GLU A 159 15.96 24.37 -3.32
C GLU A 159 14.97 25.52 -3.06
N THR A 160 14.00 25.72 -3.96
CA THR A 160 12.94 26.73 -3.77
C THR A 160 12.03 26.32 -2.61
N VAL A 161 11.60 25.06 -2.56
CA VAL A 161 10.76 24.55 -1.46
C VAL A 161 11.48 24.64 -0.11
N GLU A 162 12.77 24.29 -0.06
CA GLU A 162 13.58 24.40 1.15
C GLU A 162 13.71 25.86 1.64
N LYS A 163 13.89 26.81 0.71
CA LYS A 163 13.90 28.24 1.05
C LYS A 163 12.57 28.72 1.62
N GLU A 164 11.45 28.32 1.02
CA GLU A 164 10.11 28.68 1.49
C GLU A 164 9.81 28.06 2.87
N LEU A 165 10.18 26.79 3.08
CA LEU A 165 10.07 26.12 4.38
C LEU A 165 10.92 26.82 5.45
N GLY A 166 12.16 27.19 5.13
CA GLY A 166 13.02 27.96 6.04
C GLY A 166 12.53 29.39 6.28
N ALA A 167 11.82 30.00 5.33
CA ALA A 167 11.16 31.30 5.52
C ALA A 167 9.95 31.18 6.45
N LEU A 168 9.13 30.13 6.31
CA LEU A 168 8.00 29.84 7.18
C LEU A 168 8.46 29.51 8.61
N GLN A 169 9.51 28.71 8.77
CA GLN A 169 10.07 28.38 10.08
C GLN A 169 10.59 29.63 10.80
N ARG A 170 11.32 30.51 10.10
CA ARG A 170 11.80 31.78 10.68
C ARG A 170 10.66 32.71 11.05
N ARG A 171 9.59 32.77 10.26
CA ARG A 171 8.39 33.55 10.62
C ARG A 171 7.73 33.00 11.87
N TRP A 172 7.62 31.68 11.98
CA TRP A 172 7.08 31.01 13.17
C TRP A 172 7.91 31.31 14.43
N GLU A 173 9.24 31.25 14.32
CA GLU A 173 10.17 31.59 15.40
C GLU A 173 10.15 33.08 15.76
N GLN A 174 9.88 33.97 14.80
CA GLN A 174 9.77 35.42 15.02
C GLN A 174 8.41 35.84 15.62
N ASP A 175 7.32 35.18 15.23
CA ASP A 175 5.99 35.35 15.85
C ASP A 175 5.97 34.77 17.28
N SER A 176 6.87 33.83 17.55
CA SER A 176 7.24 33.38 18.89
C SER A 176 8.21 34.38 19.54
N GLY A 177 7.80 35.65 19.70
CA GLY A 177 8.57 36.64 20.47
C GLY A 177 8.85 36.15 21.91
N PRO A 178 9.62 36.90 22.75
CA PRO A 178 9.90 36.54 24.14
C PRO A 178 8.66 36.73 25.03
N ALA A 179 7.53 36.14 24.64
CA ALA A 179 6.39 35.92 25.50
C ALA A 179 6.77 34.75 26.40
N GLN A 180 7.24 35.10 27.60
CA GLN A 180 7.24 34.32 28.85
C GLN A 180 6.77 32.89 28.63
N ALA A 181 7.66 31.89 28.71
CA ALA A 181 7.27 30.49 28.61
C ALA A 181 6.08 30.23 29.55
N HIS A 182 4.88 30.16 29.01
CA HIS A 182 3.71 29.88 29.82
C HIS A 182 3.87 28.42 30.22
N GLY A 183 4.05 28.18 31.52
CA GLY A 183 4.09 26.85 32.09
C GLY A 183 2.84 26.04 31.72
N PRO A 184 2.79 24.73 32.03
CA PRO A 184 1.77 23.81 31.54
C PRO A 184 0.37 24.41 31.74
N HIS A 185 -0.27 24.78 30.63
CA HIS A 185 -1.56 25.44 30.63
C HIS A 185 -2.60 24.50 31.24
N ARG A 186 -2.99 24.77 32.49
CA ARG A 186 -4.16 24.15 33.09
C ARG A 186 -5.40 24.80 32.48
N LEU A 187 -6.13 24.08 31.64
CA LEU A 187 -7.44 24.50 31.15
C LEU A 187 -8.37 24.57 32.37
N VAL A 188 -8.78 25.78 32.73
CA VAL A 188 -9.79 26.01 33.78
C VAL A 188 -11.09 26.34 33.07
N ARG A 189 -12.13 25.55 33.34
CA ARG A 189 -13.50 25.84 32.89
C ARG A 189 -13.91 27.18 33.47
N ARG A 190 -14.09 28.19 32.62
CA ARG A 190 -14.79 29.43 32.99
C ARG A 190 -16.29 29.16 32.94
N GLU A 191 -16.99 29.58 33.98
CA GLU A 191 -18.46 29.63 33.98
C GLU A 191 -18.95 30.66 32.96
N ASP A 192 -20.08 30.34 32.35
CA ASP A 192 -20.65 30.99 31.18
C ASP A 192 -20.79 32.51 31.37
N GLY A 193 -20.16 33.30 30.49
CA GLY A 193 -20.48 34.73 30.39
C GLY A 193 -19.42 35.68 29.84
N ALA A 194 -18.17 35.28 29.63
CA ALA A 194 -17.15 36.19 29.09
C ALA A 194 -16.26 35.51 28.04
N ALA A 195 -16.83 35.25 26.86
CA ALA A 195 -16.03 35.08 25.65
C ALA A 195 -15.32 36.41 25.40
N GLY A 196 -14.02 36.46 25.66
CA GLY A 196 -13.24 37.68 25.47
C GLY A 196 -12.97 37.92 23.99
N ASP A 197 -12.62 39.16 23.65
CA ASP A 197 -12.16 39.59 22.32
C ASP A 197 -11.01 38.72 21.75
N ARG A 198 -10.26 38.04 22.64
CA ARG A 198 -9.21 37.06 22.31
C ARG A 198 -9.72 35.72 21.77
N ASP A 199 -10.85 35.23 22.25
CA ASP A 199 -11.42 33.94 21.81
C ASP A 199 -12.03 34.08 20.41
N LEU A 200 -12.64 35.24 20.13
CA LEU A 200 -13.12 35.62 18.80
C LEU A 200 -11.95 35.73 17.81
N ARG A 201 -10.83 36.34 18.22
CA ARG A 201 -9.60 36.43 17.41
C ARG A 201 -8.97 35.05 17.13
N ALA A 202 -8.98 34.14 18.09
CA ALA A 202 -8.48 32.77 17.88
C ALA A 202 -9.36 31.98 16.90
N ALA A 203 -10.69 32.09 17.02
CA ALA A 203 -11.62 31.46 16.09
C ALA A 203 -11.49 32.02 14.66
N GLU A 204 -11.26 33.33 14.52
CA GLU A 204 -10.93 33.97 13.25
C GLU A 204 -9.64 33.42 12.64
N LEU A 205 -8.56 33.33 13.43
CA LEU A 205 -7.29 32.78 12.98
C LEU A 205 -7.42 31.32 12.53
N ILE A 206 -8.10 30.48 13.31
CA ILE A 206 -8.36 29.08 12.93
C ILE A 206 -9.10 28.99 11.60
N ARG A 207 -10.10 29.86 11.38
CA ARG A 207 -10.85 29.91 10.11
C ARG A 207 -9.96 30.31 8.95
N THR A 208 -9.09 31.32 9.14
CA THR A 208 -8.15 31.74 8.09
C THR A 208 -7.15 30.63 7.75
N LEU A 209 -6.58 29.96 8.74
CA LEU A 209 -5.64 28.85 8.53
C LEU A 209 -6.29 27.68 7.80
N ARG A 210 -7.50 27.27 8.20
CA ARG A 210 -8.27 26.24 7.48
C ARG A 210 -8.56 26.62 6.03
N SER A 211 -8.85 27.91 5.77
CA SER A 211 -9.07 28.38 4.40
C SER A 211 -7.79 28.34 3.55
N GLN A 212 -6.63 28.62 4.16
CA GLN A 212 -5.32 28.53 3.51
C GLN A 212 -4.92 27.08 3.25
N GLU A 213 -5.14 26.20 4.21
CA GLU A 213 -4.94 24.75 4.08
C GLU A 213 -5.76 24.19 2.91
N ALA A 214 -7.06 24.48 2.86
CA ALA A 214 -7.93 24.05 1.77
C ALA A 214 -7.47 24.58 0.40
N CYS A 215 -6.97 25.82 0.35
CA CYS A 215 -6.43 26.42 -0.87
C CYS A 215 -5.16 25.69 -1.35
N LEU A 216 -4.23 25.42 -0.44
CA LEU A 216 -2.99 24.70 -0.75
C LEU A 216 -3.26 23.25 -1.16
N GLU A 217 -4.20 22.57 -0.50
CA GLU A 217 -4.64 21.23 -0.91
C GLU A 217 -5.25 21.23 -2.32
N ALA A 218 -6.07 22.22 -2.66
CA ALA A 218 -6.64 22.35 -3.98
C ALA A 218 -5.56 22.57 -5.06
N MET A 219 -4.59 23.45 -4.79
CA MET A 219 -3.44 23.68 -5.67
C MET A 219 -2.60 22.42 -5.86
N LEU A 220 -2.34 21.67 -4.78
CA LEU A 220 -1.56 20.44 -4.85
C LEU A 220 -2.28 19.36 -5.66
N ARG A 221 -3.59 19.19 -5.47
CA ARG A 221 -4.42 18.28 -6.30
C ARG A 221 -4.40 18.69 -7.76
N GLN A 222 -4.50 19.99 -8.06
CA GLN A 222 -4.43 20.51 -9.42
C GLN A 222 -3.07 20.21 -10.07
N LEU A 223 -1.97 20.49 -9.37
CA LEU A 223 -0.62 20.23 -9.89
C LEU A 223 -0.38 18.74 -10.11
N GLN A 224 -0.81 17.89 -9.18
CA GLN A 224 -0.76 16.45 -9.35
C GLN A 224 -1.57 15.98 -10.57
N GLY A 225 -2.75 16.57 -10.80
CA GLY A 225 -3.56 16.34 -11.99
C GLY A 225 -2.82 16.70 -13.28
N GLN A 226 -2.19 17.88 -13.32
CA GLN A 226 -1.38 18.34 -14.45
C GLN A 226 -0.18 17.40 -14.71
N CYS A 227 0.55 17.01 -13.65
CA CYS A 227 1.65 16.06 -13.79
C CYS A 227 1.19 14.70 -14.33
N ARG A 228 0.03 14.19 -13.88
CA ARG A 228 -0.55 12.94 -14.40
C ARG A 228 -0.91 13.06 -15.88
N GLN A 229 -1.49 14.18 -16.30
CA GLN A 229 -1.83 14.43 -17.70
C GLN A 229 -0.58 14.51 -18.60
N GLU A 230 0.45 15.22 -18.16
CA GLU A 230 1.72 15.29 -18.89
C GLU A 230 2.41 13.94 -19.00
N LEU A 231 2.43 13.16 -17.92
CA LEU A 231 2.96 11.80 -17.93
C LEU A 231 2.17 10.87 -18.85
N ALA A 232 0.83 10.98 -18.87
CA ALA A 232 -0.01 10.22 -19.78
C ALA A 232 0.26 10.59 -21.26
N ARG A 233 0.44 11.88 -21.54
CA ARG A 233 0.81 12.38 -22.89
C ARG A 233 2.15 11.80 -23.35
N VAL A 234 3.17 11.83 -22.48
CA VAL A 234 4.51 11.29 -22.78
C VAL A 234 4.47 9.77 -22.93
N ALA A 235 3.71 9.06 -22.09
CA ALA A 235 3.54 7.61 -22.20
C ALA A 235 2.83 7.22 -23.51
N GLY A 236 1.80 7.95 -23.92
CA GLY A 236 1.09 7.71 -25.18
C GLY A 236 1.95 7.96 -26.44
N ALA A 237 2.94 8.87 -26.36
CA ALA A 237 3.86 9.15 -27.46
C ALA A 237 4.98 8.10 -27.63
N LEU A 238 5.22 7.26 -26.61
CA LEU A 238 6.31 6.28 -26.59
C LEU A 238 5.76 4.84 -26.59
N PRO A 239 5.72 4.15 -27.75
CA PRO A 239 5.26 2.77 -27.79
C PRO A 239 6.17 1.88 -26.93
N GLY A 240 5.56 1.18 -25.97
CA GLY A 240 6.22 0.25 -25.04
C GLY A 240 6.44 0.76 -23.61
N LEU A 241 6.07 2.01 -23.28
CA LEU A 241 6.15 2.53 -21.91
C LEU A 241 4.85 2.26 -21.14
N ILE A 242 4.91 1.42 -20.11
CA ILE A 242 3.78 1.17 -19.20
C ILE A 242 3.93 2.09 -17.99
N TRP A 243 2.99 3.01 -17.81
CA TRP A 243 2.92 3.85 -16.61
C TRP A 243 2.00 3.21 -15.58
N ILE A 244 2.54 2.96 -14.38
CA ILE A 244 1.77 2.44 -13.24
C ILE A 244 1.51 3.62 -12.30
N PRO A 245 0.27 4.12 -12.19
CA PRO A 245 -0.07 5.16 -11.22
C PRO A 245 0.19 4.65 -9.79
N PRO A 246 0.64 5.52 -8.85
CA PRO A 246 0.65 5.17 -7.45
C PRO A 246 -0.78 4.87 -6.97
N PRO A 247 -0.97 3.95 -6.02
CA PRO A 247 -2.28 3.65 -5.46
C PRO A 247 -2.89 4.94 -4.89
N GLY A 248 -4.12 5.26 -5.33
CA GLY A 248 -4.82 6.46 -4.88
C GLY A 248 -5.07 6.42 -3.37
N ARG A 249 -4.82 7.54 -2.69
CA ARG A 249 -5.38 7.82 -1.36
C ARG A 249 -6.80 8.35 -1.50
#